data_AF-A0A6L8H4W7-F1
#
_entry.id   AF-A0A6L8H4W7-F1
#
_cell.length_a   1.000
_cell.length_b   1.000
_cell.length_c   1.000
_cell.angle_alpha   90.00
_cell.angle_beta   90.00
_cell.angle_gamma   90.00
#
_symmetry.space_group_name_H-M   'P 1'
#
loop_
_entity.id
_entity.type
_entity.pdbx_description
1 polymer ?
#
loop_
_entity_poly.entity_id
_entity_poly.type
_entity_poly.pdbx_seq_one_letter_code
_entity_poly.pdbx_strand_id
1 'polypeptide(L)'
;MPYVAHPLERAKVYLAAGDYRRAVEACQLNIDQSPSVASYVYLIYVYHALDGYLESLAERDEWVKVGQLSLSMVNRGTMDLVDPPDMLARMAKEILHEGIRQQYDVVAGMANRLDKTRADELWLEVRAWEKAHPDNWWAGVPESWQWEGSAGR
;
A
#
# COMPACT_ATOMS: atom_id res chain seq x y z
N MET A 1 1.34 -27.31 -15.06
CA MET A 1 0.86 -25.91 -15.13
C MET A 1 1.55 -25.16 -14.01
N PRO A 2 2.32 -24.09 -14.27
CA PRO A 2 2.96 -23.35 -13.20
C PRO A 2 1.89 -22.63 -12.37
N TYR A 3 1.96 -22.78 -11.05
CA TYR A 3 1.07 -22.11 -10.10
C TYR A 3 1.39 -20.61 -10.17
N VAL A 4 0.58 -19.84 -10.89
CA VAL A 4 0.70 -18.38 -10.88
C VAL A 4 0.14 -17.93 -9.55
N ALA A 5 1.02 -17.63 -8.59
CA ALA A 5 0.63 -17.12 -7.28
C ALA A 5 -0.39 -15.97 -7.42
N HIS A 6 -1.45 -16.03 -6.62
CA HIS A 6 -2.56 -15.08 -6.70
C HIS A 6 -1.99 -13.66 -6.53
N PRO A 7 -2.49 -12.63 -7.26
CA PRO A 7 -1.92 -11.28 -7.15
C PRO A 7 -1.82 -10.78 -5.70
N LEU A 8 -2.81 -11.10 -4.86
CA LEU A 8 -2.81 -10.74 -3.44
C LEU A 8 -1.74 -11.47 -2.60
N GLU A 9 -1.41 -12.73 -2.90
CA GLU A 9 -0.30 -13.43 -2.23
C GLU A 9 1.02 -12.70 -2.48
N ARG A 10 1.24 -12.28 -3.73
CA ARG A 10 2.43 -11.51 -4.12
C ARG A 10 2.44 -10.14 -3.46
N ALA A 11 1.29 -9.45 -3.40
CA ALA A 11 1.16 -8.17 -2.71
C ALA A 11 1.56 -8.28 -1.24
N LYS A 12 1.14 -9.33 -0.53
CA LYS A 12 1.54 -9.59 0.86
C LYS A 12 3.06 -9.74 1.01
N VAL A 13 3.70 -10.49 0.10
CA VAL A 13 5.16 -10.65 0.09
C VAL A 13 5.87 -9.32 -0.16
N TYR A 14 5.36 -8.50 -1.09
CA TYR A 14 5.94 -7.19 -1.40
C TYR A 14 5.79 -6.19 -0.25
N LEU A 15 4.66 -6.20 0.47
CA LEU A 15 4.47 -5.41 1.69
C LEU A 15 5.52 -5.76 2.75
N ALA A 16 5.71 -7.06 3.02
CA ALA A 16 6.70 -7.53 3.99
C ALA A 16 8.15 -7.15 3.60
N ALA A 17 8.41 -7.01 2.29
CA ALA A 17 9.71 -6.59 1.76
C ALA A 17 9.88 -5.06 1.66
N GLY A 18 8.81 -4.27 1.90
CA GLY A 18 8.79 -2.83 1.69
C GLY A 18 8.78 -2.40 0.21
N ASP A 19 8.48 -3.30 -0.73
CA ASP A 19 8.36 -3.01 -2.17
C ASP A 19 6.91 -2.59 -2.52
N TYR A 20 6.51 -1.42 -2.01
CA TYR A 20 5.13 -0.94 -2.15
C TYR A 20 4.71 -0.70 -3.61
N ARG A 21 5.65 -0.37 -4.50
CA ARG A 21 5.37 -0.25 -5.94
C ARG A 21 4.81 -1.56 -6.49
N ARG A 22 5.49 -2.68 -6.22
CA ARG A 22 5.02 -3.99 -6.69
C ARG A 22 3.78 -4.47 -5.94
N ALA A 23 3.59 -4.07 -4.68
CA ALA A 23 2.36 -4.34 -3.94
C ALA A 23 1.15 -3.65 -4.60
N VAL A 24 1.30 -2.37 -4.97
CA VAL A 24 0.28 -1.59 -5.69
C VAL A 24 -0.05 -2.23 -7.04
N GLU A 25 0.97 -2.55 -7.85
CA GLU A 25 0.79 -3.21 -9.16
C GLU A 25 0.03 -4.54 -9.03
N ALA A 26 0.33 -5.33 -7.99
CA ALA A 26 -0.34 -6.59 -7.73
C ALA A 26 -1.81 -6.40 -7.30
N CYS A 27 -2.11 -5.38 -6.49
CA CYS A 27 -3.50 -5.04 -6.13
C CYS A 27 -4.29 -4.47 -7.32
N GLN A 28 -3.66 -3.66 -8.18
CA GLN A 28 -4.28 -3.18 -9.43
C GLN A 28 -4.63 -4.35 -10.36
N LEU A 29 -3.71 -5.29 -10.54
CA LEU A 29 -3.98 -6.51 -11.32
C LEU A 29 -5.14 -7.33 -10.72
N ASN A 30 -5.26 -7.39 -9.40
CA ASN A 30 -6.40 -8.05 -8.73
C ASN A 30 -7.74 -7.34 -9.04
N ILE A 31 -7.74 -6.00 -9.06
CA ILE A 31 -8.92 -5.21 -9.45
C ILE A 31 -9.27 -5.47 -10.91
N ASP A 32 -8.29 -5.49 -11.81
CA ASP A 32 -8.51 -5.75 -13.23
C ASP A 32 -9.08 -7.15 -13.49
N GLN A 33 -8.66 -8.14 -12.71
CA GLN A 33 -9.12 -9.53 -12.83
C GLN A 33 -10.48 -9.76 -12.16
N SER A 34 -10.71 -9.18 -10.98
CA SER A 34 -11.92 -9.38 -10.18
C SER A 34 -12.24 -8.11 -9.38
N PRO A 35 -12.87 -7.11 -10.02
CA PRO A 35 -13.22 -5.86 -9.34
C PRO A 35 -14.29 -6.13 -8.27
N SER A 36 -14.00 -5.72 -7.04
CA SER A 36 -14.90 -5.86 -5.90
C SER A 36 -14.61 -4.79 -4.86
N VAL A 37 -15.54 -4.57 -3.93
CA VAL A 37 -15.35 -3.66 -2.79
C VAL A 37 -14.06 -4.01 -2.05
N ALA A 38 -13.84 -5.29 -1.78
CA ALA A 38 -12.64 -5.79 -1.12
C ALA A 38 -11.37 -5.46 -1.94
N SER A 39 -11.38 -5.71 -3.25
CA SER A 39 -10.23 -5.42 -4.14
C SER A 39 -9.84 -3.94 -4.10
N TYR A 40 -10.82 -3.02 -4.05
CA TYR A 40 -10.56 -1.60 -3.89
C TYR A 40 -10.05 -1.26 -2.49
N VAL A 41 -10.66 -1.80 -1.43
CA VAL A 41 -10.19 -1.57 -0.05
C VAL A 41 -8.77 -2.09 0.16
N TYR A 42 -8.40 -3.21 -0.48
CA TYR A 42 -7.03 -3.74 -0.44
C TYR A 42 -6.02 -2.78 -1.05
N LEU A 43 -6.33 -2.21 -2.22
CA LEU A 43 -5.47 -1.20 -2.83
C LEU A 43 -5.36 0.05 -1.95
N ILE A 44 -6.47 0.49 -1.36
CA ILE A 44 -6.46 1.62 -0.43
C ILE A 44 -5.60 1.33 0.81
N TYR A 45 -5.69 0.11 1.34
CA TYR A 45 -4.87 -0.32 2.46
C TYR A 45 -3.37 -0.32 2.11
N VAL A 46 -2.98 -0.75 0.91
CA VAL A 46 -1.55 -0.71 0.50
C VAL A 46 -1.03 0.73 0.47
N TYR A 47 -1.84 1.68 0.03
CA TYR A 47 -1.50 3.11 0.08
C TYR A 47 -1.37 3.64 1.51
N HIS A 48 -2.28 3.25 2.39
CA HIS A 48 -2.23 3.59 3.81
C HIS A 48 -0.98 2.99 4.49
N ALA A 49 -0.68 1.73 4.20
CA ALA A 49 0.51 1.03 4.69
C ALA A 49 1.81 1.68 4.18
N LEU A 50 1.84 2.16 2.93
CA LEU A 50 2.98 2.91 2.40
C LEU A 50 3.25 4.17 3.23
N ASP A 51 2.20 4.90 3.60
CA ASP A 51 2.33 6.10 4.44
C ASP A 51 2.85 5.74 5.84
N GLY A 52 2.27 4.73 6.48
CA GLY A 52 2.74 4.24 7.78
C GLY A 52 4.21 3.77 7.76
N TYR A 53 4.64 3.11 6.68
CA TYR A 53 6.04 2.73 6.53
C TYR A 53 6.96 3.95 6.35
N LEU A 54 6.56 4.94 5.54
CA LEU A 54 7.31 6.19 5.38
C LEU A 54 7.46 6.94 6.71
N GLU A 55 6.42 6.99 7.53
CA GLU A 55 6.48 7.54 8.88
C GLU A 55 7.47 6.77 9.75
N SER A 56 7.39 5.44 9.76
CA SER A 56 8.30 4.60 10.54
C SER A 56 9.78 4.78 10.15
N LEU A 57 10.07 5.00 8.87
CA LEU A 57 11.42 5.27 8.39
C LEU A 57 11.89 6.66 8.82
N ALA A 58 11.00 7.66 8.74
CA ALA A 58 11.30 9.02 9.17
C ALA A 58 11.57 9.11 10.67
N GLU A 59 10.79 8.41 11.51
CA GLU A 59 11.00 8.33 12.96
C GLU A 59 12.34 7.69 13.35
N ARG A 60 12.87 6.82 12.47
CA ARG A 60 14.17 6.15 12.63
C ARG A 60 15.33 6.91 11.99
N ASP A 61 15.08 8.12 11.47
CA ASP A 61 16.04 8.92 10.70
C ASP A 61 16.63 8.18 9.48
N GLU A 62 15.90 7.21 8.90
CA GLU A 62 16.31 6.45 7.73
C GLU A 62 16.01 7.18 6.41
N TRP A 63 16.43 8.45 6.30
CA TRP A 63 16.10 9.35 5.19
C TRP A 63 16.55 8.85 3.80
N VAL A 64 17.63 8.05 3.74
CA VAL A 64 18.08 7.40 2.50
C VAL A 64 17.02 6.41 1.98
N LYS A 65 16.40 5.62 2.86
CA LYS A 65 15.37 4.65 2.47
C LYS A 65 14.07 5.35 2.08
N VAL A 66 13.72 6.44 2.77
CA VAL A 66 12.61 7.32 2.39
C VAL A 66 12.80 7.81 0.95
N GLY A 67 13.97 8.36 0.63
CA GLY A 67 14.28 8.81 -0.73
C GLY A 67 14.19 7.69 -1.77
N GLN A 68 14.73 6.50 -1.49
CA GLN A 68 14.64 5.35 -2.39
C GLN A 68 13.20 4.90 -2.64
N LEU A 69 12.39 4.84 -1.58
CA LEU A 69 10.98 4.47 -1.67
C LEU A 69 10.18 5.50 -2.48
N SER A 70 10.38 6.79 -2.22
CA SER A 70 9.76 7.87 -2.99
C SER A 70 10.12 7.79 -4.47
N LEU A 71 11.40 7.59 -4.81
CA LEU A 71 11.85 7.43 -6.19
C LEU A 71 11.23 6.22 -6.87
N SER A 72 11.05 5.11 -6.14
CA SER A 72 10.43 3.89 -6.70
C SER A 72 8.97 4.11 -7.10
N MET A 73 8.25 5.01 -6.42
CA MET A 73 6.83 5.27 -6.69
C MET A 73 6.61 6.23 -7.88
N VAL A 74 7.60 7.06 -8.22
CA VAL A 74 7.52 7.99 -9.36
C VAL A 74 7.77 7.23 -10.66
N ASN A 75 6.72 6.66 -11.24
CA ASN A 75 6.80 6.08 -12.58
C ASN A 75 6.72 7.22 -13.63
N ARG A 76 7.87 7.55 -14.24
CA ARG A 76 8.08 8.65 -15.22
C ARG A 76 7.89 10.07 -14.67
N GLY A 77 8.92 10.55 -14.00
CA GLY A 77 9.16 11.99 -13.81
C GLY A 77 10.58 12.14 -13.29
N THR A 78 11.50 12.60 -14.14
CA THR A 78 12.87 12.96 -13.74
C THR A 78 12.80 14.02 -12.65
N MET A 79 12.90 13.60 -11.39
CA MET A 79 13.35 14.49 -10.32
C MET A 79 14.86 14.59 -10.48
N ASP A 80 15.29 15.71 -11.05
CA ASP A 80 16.70 16.03 -11.22
C ASP A 80 17.33 16.18 -9.81
N LEU A 81 18.27 15.28 -9.52
CA LEU A 81 18.89 15.07 -8.23
C LEU A 81 20.13 15.97 -8.11
N VAL A 82 19.91 17.25 -7.83
CA VAL A 82 20.99 18.19 -7.51
C VAL A 82 20.57 19.04 -6.31
N ASP A 83 20.49 18.45 -5.10
CA ASP A 83 20.64 19.16 -3.80
C ASP A 83 20.57 18.19 -2.57
N PRO A 84 20.86 18.63 -1.32
CA PRO A 84 21.23 17.75 -0.20
C PRO A 84 20.21 16.66 0.19
N PRO A 85 20.68 15.47 0.62
CA PRO A 85 19.87 14.25 0.74
C PRO A 85 18.64 14.35 1.66
N ASP A 86 18.72 15.07 2.78
CA ASP A 86 17.65 15.06 3.79
C ASP A 86 16.48 16.01 3.49
N MET A 87 16.75 17.15 2.85
CA MET A 87 15.68 18.07 2.44
C MET A 87 14.88 17.52 1.26
N LEU A 88 15.55 16.86 0.31
CA LEU A 88 14.90 16.18 -0.80
C LEU A 88 14.07 14.99 -0.35
N ALA A 89 14.57 14.16 0.57
CA ALA A 89 13.81 13.02 1.10
C ALA A 89 12.52 13.46 1.81
N ARG A 90 12.57 14.57 2.56
CA ARG A 90 11.39 15.17 3.20
C ARG A 90 10.38 15.69 2.17
N MET A 91 10.82 16.46 1.18
CA MET A 91 9.93 16.94 0.11
C MET A 91 9.35 15.79 -0.73
N ALA A 92 10.16 14.76 -1.02
CA ALA A 92 9.72 13.58 -1.75
C ALA A 92 8.73 12.73 -0.95
N LYS A 93 8.84 12.70 0.38
CA LYS A 93 7.82 12.13 1.28
C LYS A 93 6.51 12.92 1.16
N GLU A 94 6.55 14.25 1.26
CA GLU A 94 5.33 15.08 1.18
C GLU A 94 4.63 14.96 -0.19
N ILE A 95 5.39 14.99 -1.29
CA ILE A 95 4.84 14.82 -2.64
C ILE A 95 4.22 13.43 -2.81
N LEU A 96 4.90 12.40 -2.29
CA LEU A 96 4.37 11.03 -2.31
C LEU A 96 3.11 10.92 -1.44
N HIS A 97 3.10 11.53 -0.26
CA HIS A 97 1.94 11.57 0.64
C HIS A 97 0.73 12.22 -0.05
N GLU A 98 0.93 13.36 -0.71
CA GLU A 98 -0.14 14.02 -1.47
C GLU A 98 -0.64 13.16 -2.65
N GLY A 99 0.28 12.54 -3.41
CA GLY A 99 -0.06 11.65 -4.52
C GLY A 99 -0.82 10.40 -4.06
N ILE A 100 -0.40 9.81 -2.94
CA ILE A 100 -1.09 8.69 -2.28
C ILE A 100 -2.50 9.10 -1.89
N ARG A 101 -2.66 10.28 -1.27
CA ARG A 101 -3.96 10.80 -0.83
C ARG A 101 -4.93 11.02 -2.00
N GLN A 102 -4.44 11.56 -3.11
CA GLN A 102 -5.28 11.71 -4.32
C GLN A 102 -5.74 10.36 -4.87
N GLN A 103 -4.85 9.37 -4.91
CA GLN A 103 -5.21 8.01 -5.37
C GLN A 103 -6.14 7.30 -4.39
N TYR A 104 -5.93 7.50 -3.09
CA TYR A 104 -6.83 7.05 -2.02
C TYR A 104 -8.26 7.57 -2.26
N ASP A 105 -8.43 8.87 -2.47
CA ASP A 105 -9.76 9.48 -2.61
C ASP A 105 -10.53 8.94 -3.82
N VAL A 106 -9.85 8.74 -4.96
CA VAL A 106 -10.44 8.16 -6.17
C VAL A 106 -10.91 6.72 -5.91
N VAL A 107 -10.05 5.89 -5.30
CA VAL A 107 -10.34 4.47 -5.08
C VAL A 107 -11.39 4.28 -3.96
N ALA A 108 -11.34 5.09 -2.91
CA ALA A 108 -12.35 5.12 -1.85
C ALA A 108 -13.73 5.52 -2.40
N GLY A 109 -13.77 6.46 -3.34
CA GLY A 109 -14.97 6.81 -4.08
C GLY A 109 -15.57 5.62 -4.84
N MET A 110 -14.73 4.76 -5.43
CA MET A 110 -15.19 3.55 -6.15
C MET A 110 -15.71 2.47 -5.21
N ALA A 111 -15.01 2.20 -4.11
CA ALA A 111 -15.46 1.25 -3.09
C ALA A 111 -16.82 1.64 -2.48
N ASN A 112 -16.96 2.91 -2.09
CA ASN A 112 -18.20 3.43 -1.49
C ASN A 112 -19.39 3.42 -2.45
N ARG A 113 -19.17 3.60 -3.76
CA ARG A 113 -20.22 3.50 -4.77
C ARG A 113 -20.71 2.06 -4.97
N LEU A 114 -19.84 1.08 -4.78
CA LEU A 114 -20.19 -0.33 -4.91
C LEU A 114 -20.96 -0.82 -3.67
N ASP A 115 -20.38 -0.63 -2.49
CA ASP A 115 -21.02 -0.95 -1.21
C ASP A 115 -20.28 -0.23 -0.08
N LYS A 116 -20.88 0.86 0.40
CA LYS A 116 -20.33 1.64 1.51
C LYS A 116 -20.28 0.85 2.81
N THR A 117 -21.31 0.07 3.12
CA THR A 117 -21.38 -0.69 4.37
C THR A 117 -20.26 -1.72 4.42
N ARG A 118 -20.06 -2.46 3.33
CA ARG A 118 -18.97 -3.42 3.25
C ARG A 118 -17.58 -2.78 3.28
N ALA A 119 -17.42 -1.61 2.66
CA ALA A 119 -16.17 -0.85 2.74
C ALA A 119 -15.87 -0.39 4.17
N ASP A 120 -16.88 0.11 4.90
CA ASP A 120 -16.74 0.55 6.29
C ASP A 120 -16.41 -0.63 7.22
N GLU A 121 -17.00 -1.82 7.02
CA GLU A 121 -16.68 -3.05 7.76
C GLU A 121 -15.21 -3.45 7.60
N LEU A 122 -14.72 -3.50 6.36
CA LEU A 122 -13.32 -3.84 6.09
C LEU A 122 -12.35 -2.82 6.71
N TRP A 123 -12.73 -1.54 6.77
CA TRP A 123 -11.94 -0.53 7.46
C TRP A 123 -11.90 -0.69 8.97
N LEU A 124 -12.93 -1.27 9.59
CA LEU A 124 -12.88 -1.63 11.01
C LEU A 124 -11.86 -2.75 11.25
N GLU A 125 -11.77 -3.72 10.33
CA GLU A 125 -10.75 -4.78 10.41
C GLU A 125 -9.33 -4.19 10.31
N VAL A 126 -9.10 -3.20 9.44
CA VAL A 126 -7.81 -2.49 9.35
C VAL A 126 -7.46 -1.78 10.65
N ARG A 127 -8.40 -1.04 11.25
CA ARG A 127 -8.15 -0.35 12.52
C ARG A 127 -7.86 -1.32 13.66
N ALA A 128 -8.53 -2.48 13.66
CA ALA A 128 -8.24 -3.53 14.63
C ALA A 128 -6.83 -4.11 14.43
N TRP A 129 -6.43 -4.32 13.18
CA TRP A 129 -5.09 -4.77 12.80
C TRP A 129 -3.99 -3.79 13.24
N GLU A 130 -4.15 -2.50 12.95
CA GLU A 130 -3.22 -1.44 13.38
C GLU A 130 -3.04 -1.42 14.90
N LYS A 131 -4.16 -1.51 15.63
CA LYS A 131 -4.13 -1.53 17.09
C LYS A 131 -3.42 -2.76 17.65
N ALA A 132 -3.52 -3.91 16.97
CA ALA A 132 -2.85 -5.13 17.37
C ALA A 132 -1.36 -5.14 16.99
N HIS A 133 -0.95 -4.37 15.98
CA HIS A 133 0.39 -4.37 15.39
C HIS A 133 0.98 -2.95 15.27
N PRO A 134 1.09 -2.18 16.36
CA PRO A 134 1.41 -0.76 16.30
C PRO A 134 2.74 -0.44 15.60
N ASP A 135 3.73 -1.32 15.74
CA ASP A 135 5.11 -1.07 15.26
C ASP A 135 5.41 -1.63 13.87
N ASN A 136 4.46 -2.35 13.25
CA ASN A 136 4.71 -3.05 11.98
C ASN A 136 3.47 -3.39 11.16
N TRP A 137 2.30 -2.84 11.46
CA TRP A 137 1.06 -3.14 10.75
C TRP A 137 1.19 -2.93 9.23
N TRP A 138 1.98 -1.94 8.81
CA TRP A 138 2.26 -1.60 7.41
C TRP A 138 3.01 -2.68 6.63
N ALA A 139 3.70 -3.61 7.31
CA ALA A 139 4.45 -4.71 6.69
C ALA A 139 3.60 -5.97 6.46
N GLY A 140 2.31 -5.94 6.83
CA GLY A 140 1.41 -7.08 6.73
C GLY A 140 -0.01 -6.67 6.34
N VAL A 141 -0.97 -7.58 6.51
CA VAL A 141 -2.40 -7.37 6.25
C VAL A 141 -3.21 -8.05 7.35
N PRO A 142 -4.47 -7.63 7.59
CA PRO A 142 -5.39 -8.35 8.46
C PRO A 142 -5.48 -9.85 8.10
N GLU A 143 -5.35 -10.72 9.10
CA GLU A 143 -5.40 -12.18 8.91
C GLU A 143 -6.74 -12.64 8.31
N SER A 144 -7.83 -11.93 8.64
CA SER A 144 -9.17 -12.15 8.12
C SER A 144 -9.27 -12.04 6.59
N TRP A 145 -8.35 -11.32 5.95
CA TRP A 145 -8.41 -11.08 4.51
C TRP A 145 -7.91 -12.25 3.67
N GLN A 146 -7.22 -13.22 4.28
CA GLN A 146 -6.80 -14.47 3.62
C GLN A 146 -6.15 -14.24 2.25
N TRP A 147 -5.22 -13.28 2.17
CA TRP A 147 -4.43 -13.05 0.95
C TRP A 147 -3.49 -14.23 0.63
N GLU A 148 -3.36 -15.19 1.55
CA GLU A 148 -2.82 -16.51 1.28
C GLU A 148 -3.88 -17.27 0.48
N GLY A 149 -3.53 -17.64 -0.74
CA GLY A 149 -4.46 -18.24 -1.68
C GLY A 149 -5.21 -19.37 -1.00
N SER A 150 -6.52 -19.39 -1.24
CA SER A 150 -7.39 -20.49 -0.91
C SER A 150 -6.98 -21.75 -1.69
N ALA A 151 -5.84 -22.33 -1.32
CA ALA A 151 -5.48 -23.69 -1.64
C ALA A 151 -6.34 -24.60 -0.75
N GLY A 152 -7.55 -24.87 -1.22
CA GLY A 152 -8.33 -26.05 -0.88
C GLY A 152 -8.80 -26.18 0.57
N ARG A 153 -10.09 -25.93 0.78
CA ARG A 153 -10.95 -26.90 1.44
C ARG A 153 -12.17 -27.16 0.59
#